data_AF-A0A964Q9S5-F1
#
_entry.id   AF-A0A964Q9S5-F1
#
_cell.length_a   1.000
_cell.length_b   1.000
_cell.length_c   1.000
_cell.angle_alpha   90.00
_cell.angle_beta   90.00
_cell.angle_gamma   90.00
#
_symmetry.space_group_name_H-M   'P 1'
#
loop_
_entity.id
_entity.type
_entity.pdbx_description
1 polymer ?
#
loop_
_entity_poly.entity_id
_entity_poly.type
_entity_poly.pdbx_seq_one_letter_code
_entity_poly.pdbx_strand_id
1 'polypeptide(L)'
;MSLPEKTILFLSLIRANGPACPGVRIEGKSTCIIGRATDSGLVLENESVSRRHAVLRLDRKGASIEDATSSLGTLLNGVHLEPNDKIYLHDRDVLTIGPWTFIARTTTDEGDSEQDIPKLPPPPPTESKDPYQTSATMLLRLRADGTLDRQIGWNDFSKMYGSVIAGFARNAGAKPQEVDDILQDVMLGFFKQSRIFEYDPAKGRFRGYLKRITHNALRDRYRRKRPSVGLPEDFDPPERQSELNAVWDREWTEHLLRRALEKVRTNIQPKTLEAFERYGVRGEPVASVAQDLQMSEASIRHAKMRVLDQMREEIARMRADEG
;
A
#
# COMPACT_ATOMS: atom_id res chain seq x y z
N MET A 1 4.29 -6.38 -38.93
CA MET A 1 3.29 -5.31 -39.03
C MET A 1 3.25 -4.61 -37.67
N SER A 2 3.30 -3.27 -37.62
CA SER A 2 3.51 -2.53 -36.35
C SER A 2 2.19 -2.27 -35.62
N LEU A 3 2.19 -2.44 -34.30
CA LEU A 3 1.23 -1.84 -33.38
C LEU A 3 2.02 -1.04 -32.34
N PRO A 4 1.97 0.31 -32.35
CA PRO A 4 2.49 1.13 -31.29
C PRO A 4 1.36 1.45 -30.30
N GLU A 5 1.05 0.52 -29.39
CA GLU A 5 0.12 0.83 -28.31
C GLU A 5 0.73 1.87 -27.37
N LYS A 6 0.21 3.09 -27.48
CA LYS A 6 0.49 4.16 -26.53
C LYS A 6 -0.05 3.74 -25.17
N THR A 7 0.83 3.28 -24.28
CA THR A 7 0.55 3.34 -22.84
C THR A 7 0.16 4.77 -22.50
N ILE A 8 -1.12 4.99 -22.17
CA ILE A 8 -1.57 6.28 -21.65
C ILE A 8 -1.02 6.37 -20.24
N LEU A 9 0.22 6.86 -20.15
CA LEU A 9 0.81 7.26 -18.89
C LEU A 9 -0.08 8.38 -18.32
N PHE A 10 -0.68 8.07 -17.17
CA PHE A 10 -1.31 9.02 -16.27
C PHE A 10 -0.72 8.81 -14.88
N LEU A 11 -0.75 9.85 -14.06
CA LEU A 11 -0.56 9.75 -12.63
C LEU A 11 -1.84 10.23 -11.95
N SER A 12 -2.44 9.38 -11.12
CA SER A 12 -3.49 9.80 -10.18
C SER A 12 -2.94 9.74 -8.76
N LEU A 13 -3.17 10.78 -7.96
CA LEU A 13 -2.99 10.74 -6.50
C LEU A 13 -4.35 10.52 -5.85
N ILE A 14 -4.57 9.31 -5.33
CA ILE A 14 -5.81 8.96 -4.64
C ILE A 14 -5.61 9.19 -3.13
N ARG A 15 -6.45 10.03 -2.52
CA ARG A 15 -6.40 10.32 -1.09
C ARG A 15 -6.76 9.06 -0.28
N ALA A 16 -5.83 8.59 0.55
CA ALA A 16 -6.05 7.51 1.50
C ALA A 16 -6.19 7.98 2.96
N ASN A 17 -5.71 9.19 3.28
CA ASN A 17 -5.95 9.84 4.58
C ASN A 17 -5.75 11.37 4.47
N GLY A 18 -6.19 12.10 5.50
CA GLY A 18 -6.11 13.55 5.62
C GLY A 18 -7.43 14.26 5.28
N PRO A 19 -7.50 15.59 5.46
CA PRO A 19 -8.68 16.39 5.12
C PRO A 19 -9.17 16.20 3.67
N ALA A 20 -10.43 16.54 3.39
CA ALA A 20 -10.92 16.53 2.02
C ALA A 20 -10.10 17.51 1.15
N CYS A 21 -9.72 17.07 -0.04
CA CYS A 21 -9.00 17.86 -1.03
C CYS A 21 -9.44 17.42 -2.44
N PRO A 22 -9.32 18.30 -3.47
CA PRO A 22 -9.50 17.86 -4.85
C PRO A 22 -8.46 16.77 -5.16
N GLY A 23 -8.89 15.64 -5.71
CA GLY A 23 -7.96 14.63 -6.23
C GLY A 23 -7.16 15.17 -7.41
N VAL A 24 -5.94 14.69 -7.62
CA VAL A 24 -5.15 15.01 -8.82
C VAL A 24 -5.09 13.82 -9.75
N ARG A 25 -5.36 14.10 -11.03
CA ARG A 25 -5.03 13.25 -12.17
C ARG A 25 -4.31 14.10 -13.21
N ILE A 26 -3.10 13.69 -13.58
CA ILE A 26 -2.33 14.31 -14.67
C ILE A 26 -2.10 13.29 -15.78
N GLU A 27 -2.24 13.73 -17.02
CA GLU A 27 -2.11 12.88 -18.21
C GLU A 27 -1.16 13.52 -19.22
N GLY A 28 -0.51 12.69 -20.05
CA GLY A 28 0.45 13.16 -21.06
C GLY A 28 1.67 13.86 -20.44
N LYS A 29 2.32 14.76 -21.20
CA LYS A 29 3.48 15.51 -20.70
C LYS A 29 3.03 16.74 -19.92
N SER A 30 2.92 16.60 -18.60
CA SER A 30 2.32 17.59 -17.71
C SER A 30 3.14 17.78 -16.43
N THR A 31 2.85 18.86 -15.69
CA THR A 31 3.46 19.17 -14.39
C THR A 31 2.37 19.72 -13.48
N CYS A 32 2.31 19.22 -12.25
CA CYS A 32 1.37 19.66 -11.23
C CYS A 32 2.15 20.07 -9.98
N ILE A 33 1.90 21.29 -9.50
CA ILE A 33 2.45 21.78 -8.24
C ILE A 33 1.49 21.38 -7.11
N ILE A 34 2.02 20.77 -6.06
CA ILE A 34 1.31 20.51 -4.80
C ILE A 34 1.74 21.57 -3.80
N GLY A 35 0.79 22.19 -3.09
CA GLY A 35 1.11 23.16 -2.05
C GLY A 35 -0.13 23.84 -1.47
N ARG A 36 0.09 24.73 -0.51
CA ARG A 36 -1.00 25.52 0.10
C ARG A 36 -1.41 26.76 -0.72
N ALA A 37 -0.60 27.18 -1.70
CA ALA A 37 -0.96 28.34 -2.51
C ALA A 37 -2.13 28.01 -3.45
N THR A 38 -3.07 28.94 -3.61
CA THR A 38 -4.31 28.77 -4.37
C THR A 38 -4.12 28.60 -5.88
N ASP A 39 -2.91 28.87 -6.38
CA ASP A 39 -2.46 28.63 -7.76
C ASP A 39 -1.79 27.24 -7.95
N SER A 40 -1.76 26.40 -6.90
CA SER A 40 -1.26 25.03 -6.99
C SER A 40 -2.24 24.13 -7.74
N GLY A 41 -1.73 23.18 -8.53
CA GLY A 41 -2.55 22.16 -9.20
C GLY A 41 -3.21 21.17 -8.23
N LEU A 42 -2.60 20.99 -7.05
CA LEU A 42 -3.21 20.40 -5.87
C LEU A 42 -3.09 21.36 -4.70
N VAL A 43 -4.20 22.01 -4.34
CA VAL A 43 -4.28 22.91 -3.18
C VAL A 43 -4.53 22.08 -1.92
N LEU A 44 -3.59 22.16 -0.97
CA LEU A 44 -3.64 21.49 0.34
C LEU A 44 -3.57 22.56 1.45
N GLU A 45 -4.73 23.00 1.93
CA GLU A 45 -4.83 24.10 2.89
C GLU A 45 -4.50 23.66 4.33
N ASN A 46 -3.20 23.60 4.65
CA ASN A 46 -2.73 23.39 6.02
C ASN A 46 -1.39 24.08 6.30
N GLU A 47 -1.16 24.54 7.52
CA GLU A 47 0.09 25.22 7.92
C GLU A 47 1.34 24.34 7.78
N SER A 48 1.19 23.01 7.95
CA SER A 48 2.25 22.03 7.68
C SER A 48 2.66 21.93 6.20
N VAL A 49 1.87 22.52 5.29
CA VAL A 49 2.13 22.51 3.85
C VAL A 49 2.63 23.88 3.40
N SER A 50 3.89 23.91 2.95
CA SER A 50 4.50 25.05 2.27
C SER A 50 3.69 25.50 1.03
N ARG A 51 3.74 26.80 0.70
CA ARG A 51 2.99 27.41 -0.42
C ARG A 51 3.17 26.63 -1.74
N ARG A 52 4.40 26.25 -2.03
CA ARG A 52 4.81 25.30 -3.07
C ARG A 52 5.61 24.23 -2.33
N HIS A 53 5.05 23.03 -2.22
CA HIS A 53 5.58 21.96 -1.35
C HIS A 53 6.27 20.86 -2.15
N ALA A 54 5.62 20.37 -3.20
CA ALA A 54 6.18 19.35 -4.09
C ALA A 54 5.78 19.59 -5.54
N VAL A 55 6.50 18.99 -6.48
CA VAL A 55 6.19 19.03 -7.91
C VAL A 55 6.06 17.62 -8.44
N LEU A 56 4.89 17.29 -8.96
CA LEU A 56 4.67 16.12 -9.79
C LEU A 56 4.99 16.45 -11.24
N ARG A 57 5.68 15.55 -11.92
CA ARG A 57 5.95 15.64 -13.36
C ARG A 57 5.65 14.30 -14.00
N LEU A 58 4.97 14.35 -15.14
CA LEU A 58 4.72 13.20 -15.99
C LEU A 58 5.44 13.44 -17.33
N ASP A 59 6.33 12.53 -17.69
CA ASP A 59 7.09 12.59 -18.95
C ASP A 59 7.18 11.20 -19.61
N ARG A 60 7.91 11.09 -20.72
CA ARG A 60 8.02 9.82 -21.48
C ARG A 60 8.67 8.67 -20.69
N LYS A 61 9.38 8.97 -19.59
CA LYS A 61 10.00 7.97 -18.70
C LYS A 61 9.06 7.53 -17.56
N GLY A 62 7.94 8.23 -17.35
CA GLY A 62 6.96 7.92 -16.31
C GLY A 62 6.66 9.10 -15.38
N ALA A 63 6.00 8.77 -14.26
CA ALA A 63 5.64 9.71 -13.20
C ALA A 63 6.82 9.93 -12.25
N SER A 64 6.97 11.17 -11.77
CA SER A 64 8.02 11.53 -10.82
C SER A 64 7.59 12.64 -9.87
N ILE A 65 8.23 12.68 -8.71
CA ILE A 65 8.05 13.70 -7.68
C ILE A 65 9.40 14.33 -7.29
N GLU A 66 9.32 15.58 -6.86
CA GLU A 66 10.42 16.45 -6.44
C GLU A 66 9.92 17.26 -5.23
N ASP A 67 10.61 17.22 -4.07
CA ASP A 67 10.30 18.12 -2.95
C ASP A 67 10.80 19.52 -3.27
N ALA A 68 9.92 20.53 -3.17
CA ALA A 68 10.21 21.89 -3.61
C ALA A 68 10.81 22.76 -2.48
N THR A 69 11.78 22.21 -1.73
CA THR A 69 12.33 22.80 -0.48
C THR A 69 11.23 23.11 0.54
N SER A 70 10.39 22.12 0.81
CA SER A 70 9.30 22.26 1.78
C SER A 70 9.81 22.32 3.22
N SER A 71 9.02 22.91 4.12
CA SER A 71 9.44 23.23 5.49
C SER A 71 9.44 22.02 6.42
N LEU A 72 8.64 20.99 6.12
CA LEU A 72 8.53 19.75 6.90
C LEU A 72 8.88 18.49 6.07
N GLY A 73 9.23 18.66 4.80
CA GLY A 73 9.56 17.58 3.89
C GLY A 73 8.36 16.84 3.32
N THR A 74 8.55 16.33 2.11
CA THR A 74 7.72 15.31 1.47
C THR A 74 8.26 13.92 1.83
N LEU A 75 7.40 12.97 2.20
CA LEU A 75 7.80 11.57 2.43
C LEU A 75 7.26 10.66 1.34
N LEU A 76 8.12 9.83 0.77
CA LEU A 76 7.78 8.75 -0.15
C LEU A 76 8.04 7.41 0.55
N ASN A 77 7.02 6.56 0.65
CA ASN A 77 7.07 5.26 1.30
C ASN A 77 7.63 5.30 2.75
N GLY A 78 7.34 6.39 3.47
CA GLY A 78 7.82 6.62 4.84
C GLY A 78 9.25 7.18 4.95
N VAL A 79 9.87 7.57 3.84
CA VAL A 79 11.24 8.10 3.78
C VAL A 79 11.21 9.51 3.18
N HIS A 80 11.87 10.47 3.83
CA HIS A 80 11.96 11.85 3.35
C HIS A 80 12.62 11.91 1.96
N LEU A 81 12.08 12.74 1.07
CA LEU A 81 12.74 13.11 -0.19
C LEU A 81 13.90 14.08 0.08
N GLU A 82 14.94 14.03 -0.77
CA GLU A 82 15.91 15.13 -0.79
C GLU A 82 15.30 16.35 -1.53
N PRO A 83 15.48 17.58 -1.03
CA PRO A 83 14.98 18.77 -1.71
C PRO A 83 15.55 18.91 -3.12
N ASN A 84 14.67 19.10 -4.10
CA ASN A 84 14.93 19.19 -5.54
C ASN A 84 15.48 17.90 -6.20
N ASP A 85 15.53 16.76 -5.50
CA ASP A 85 15.86 15.48 -6.13
C ASP A 85 14.64 14.86 -6.83
N LYS A 86 14.84 14.31 -8.03
CA LYS A 86 13.77 13.77 -8.88
C LYS A 86 13.67 12.26 -8.71
N ILE A 87 12.68 11.80 -7.96
CA ILE A 87 12.41 10.37 -7.78
C ILE A 87 11.23 9.93 -8.66
N TYR A 88 11.39 8.83 -9.40
CA TYR A 88 10.30 8.21 -10.16
C TYR A 88 9.38 7.40 -9.23
N LEU A 89 8.07 7.57 -9.43
CA LEU A 89 7.01 6.90 -8.69
C LEU A 89 6.68 5.56 -9.34
N HIS A 90 6.49 4.53 -8.51
CA HIS A 90 5.94 3.23 -8.90
C HIS A 90 4.45 3.16 -8.57
N ASP A 91 3.73 2.19 -9.16
CA ASP A 91 2.31 1.99 -8.82
C ASP A 91 2.17 1.58 -7.34
N ARG A 92 1.24 2.27 -6.66
CA ARG A 92 0.93 2.20 -5.23
C ARG A 92 2.01 2.75 -4.30
N ASP A 93 2.94 3.57 -4.79
CA ASP A 93 3.81 4.34 -3.89
C ASP A 93 2.97 5.24 -2.96
N VAL A 94 3.32 5.25 -1.67
CA VAL A 94 2.66 6.04 -0.63
C VAL A 94 3.34 7.39 -0.50
N LEU A 95 2.61 8.46 -0.76
CA LEU A 95 3.09 9.84 -0.64
C LEU A 95 2.44 10.53 0.56
N THR A 96 3.26 11.03 1.49
CA THR A 96 2.79 11.79 2.65
C THR A 96 3.27 13.24 2.58
N ILE A 97 2.33 14.18 2.70
CA ILE A 97 2.54 15.64 2.68
C ILE A 97 1.67 16.23 3.79
N GLY A 98 2.29 16.73 4.86
CA GLY A 98 1.55 17.19 6.05
C GLY A 98 0.61 16.10 6.60
N PRO A 99 -0.68 16.40 6.88
CA PRO A 99 -1.65 15.41 7.34
C PRO A 99 -2.20 14.49 6.24
N TRP A 100 -1.84 14.69 4.97
CA TRP A 100 -2.36 13.88 3.86
C TRP A 100 -1.48 12.68 3.56
N THR A 101 -2.12 11.57 3.22
CA THR A 101 -1.49 10.41 2.59
C THR A 101 -2.20 10.09 1.29
N PHE A 102 -1.45 10.01 0.20
CA PHE A 102 -1.92 9.68 -1.13
C PHE A 102 -1.30 8.36 -1.61
N ILE A 103 -2.04 7.63 -2.45
CA ILE A 103 -1.55 6.50 -3.22
C ILE A 103 -1.34 6.96 -4.66
N ALA A 104 -0.11 6.83 -5.15
CA ALA A 104 0.22 7.09 -6.55
C ALA A 104 -0.23 5.91 -7.41
N ARG A 105 -1.13 6.14 -8.37
CA ARG A 105 -1.48 5.18 -9.43
C ARG A 105 -0.87 5.65 -10.74
N THR A 106 0.01 4.83 -11.34
CA THR A 106 0.91 5.25 -12.44
C THR A 106 0.70 4.48 -13.75
N THR A 107 -0.16 3.46 -13.74
CA THR A 107 -0.53 2.65 -14.90
C THR A 107 -2.04 2.51 -15.02
N THR A 108 -2.50 2.15 -16.22
CA THR A 108 -3.89 1.74 -16.53
C THR A 108 -4.29 0.40 -15.90
N ASP A 109 -3.57 -0.08 -14.88
CA ASP A 109 -3.77 -1.45 -14.38
C ASP A 109 -5.04 -1.55 -13.54
N GLU A 110 -6.11 -1.95 -14.22
CA GLU A 110 -7.39 -2.41 -13.67
C GLU A 110 -7.26 -3.73 -12.86
N GLY A 111 -6.04 -4.20 -12.56
CA GLY A 111 -5.75 -5.41 -11.77
C GLY A 111 -6.21 -5.45 -10.30
N ASP A 112 -7.16 -4.61 -9.91
CA ASP A 112 -8.04 -4.76 -8.73
C ASP A 112 -9.51 -4.39 -9.07
N SER A 113 -9.95 -4.63 -10.32
CA SER A 113 -11.37 -4.56 -10.71
C SER A 113 -12.16 -5.49 -9.80
N GLU A 114 -13.25 -5.00 -9.19
CA GLU A 114 -14.09 -5.87 -8.32
C GLU A 114 -14.84 -6.95 -9.11
N GLN A 115 -14.81 -6.86 -10.45
CA GLN A 115 -15.54 -7.72 -11.38
C GLN A 115 -14.78 -9.02 -11.70
N ASP A 116 -13.45 -9.01 -11.67
CA ASP A 116 -12.60 -10.21 -11.77
C ASP A 116 -12.36 -10.89 -10.42
N ILE A 117 -12.79 -10.26 -9.32
CA ILE A 117 -12.85 -10.85 -7.98
C ILE A 117 -13.73 -12.13 -8.10
N PRO A 118 -13.37 -13.40 -7.80
CA PRO A 118 -14.13 -14.54 -8.31
C PRO A 118 -15.39 -14.83 -7.49
N LYS A 119 -16.46 -15.31 -8.14
CA LYS A 119 -17.63 -15.90 -7.47
C LYS A 119 -17.34 -17.36 -7.15
N LEU A 120 -17.74 -17.82 -5.96
CA LEU A 120 -17.43 -19.17 -5.46
C LEU A 120 -17.94 -20.26 -6.43
N PRO A 121 -17.05 -21.10 -7.01
CA PRO A 121 -17.48 -22.18 -7.90
C PRO A 121 -17.83 -23.46 -7.12
N PRO A 122 -18.70 -24.33 -7.66
CA PRO A 122 -18.84 -25.70 -7.17
C PRO A 122 -17.61 -26.57 -7.56
N PRO A 123 -17.33 -27.68 -6.84
CA PRO A 123 -16.28 -28.66 -7.20
C PRO A 123 -16.75 -29.59 -8.35
N PRO A 124 -15.92 -30.48 -8.97
CA PRO A 124 -14.50 -30.86 -8.77
C PRO A 124 -13.72 -30.82 -10.14
N PRO A 125 -12.68 -31.64 -10.51
CA PRO A 125 -11.74 -32.52 -9.79
C PRO A 125 -10.22 -32.24 -10.08
N THR A 126 -9.37 -33.21 -9.75
CA THR A 126 -7.92 -33.19 -9.40
C THR A 126 -6.86 -32.93 -10.50
N GLU A 127 -5.65 -32.55 -10.03
CA GLU A 127 -4.28 -32.63 -10.61
C GLU A 127 -3.64 -31.43 -11.33
N SER A 128 -2.59 -30.84 -10.72
CA SER A 128 -1.28 -30.56 -11.37
C SER A 128 -0.21 -30.15 -10.32
N LYS A 129 1.10 -30.14 -10.69
CA LYS A 129 2.26 -29.99 -9.78
C LYS A 129 3.01 -28.65 -9.96
N ASP A 130 3.38 -28.00 -8.84
CA ASP A 130 4.52 -27.06 -8.63
C ASP A 130 4.63 -25.80 -9.57
N PRO A 131 5.50 -24.79 -9.31
CA PRO A 131 6.32 -24.47 -8.12
C PRO A 131 6.35 -22.96 -7.76
N TYR A 132 5.54 -22.46 -6.80
CA TYR A 132 5.68 -21.08 -6.29
C TYR A 132 5.51 -20.98 -4.76
N GLN A 133 6.64 -20.99 -4.06
CA GLN A 133 6.75 -20.66 -2.63
C GLN A 133 6.94 -19.12 -2.56
N THR A 134 6.21 -18.33 -1.76
CA THR A 134 6.11 -18.48 -0.30
C THR A 134 4.75 -18.07 0.31
N SER A 135 3.80 -17.50 -0.44
CA SER A 135 2.40 -17.35 0.05
C SER A 135 1.68 -18.69 0.02
N ALA A 136 1.89 -19.48 -1.04
CA ALA A 136 1.33 -20.82 -1.17
C ALA A 136 1.79 -21.75 -0.04
N THR A 137 3.03 -21.67 0.44
CA THR A 137 3.49 -22.53 1.56
C THR A 137 2.78 -22.20 2.87
N MET A 138 2.41 -20.94 3.11
CA MET A 138 1.58 -20.59 4.28
C MET A 138 0.14 -21.09 4.11
N LEU A 139 -0.47 -20.91 2.94
CA LEU A 139 -1.81 -21.43 2.62
C LEU A 139 -1.87 -22.97 2.64
N LEU A 140 -0.80 -23.66 2.23
CA LEU A 140 -0.64 -25.12 2.32
C LEU A 140 -0.49 -25.58 3.77
N ARG A 141 0.25 -24.85 4.62
CA ARG A 141 0.30 -25.12 6.08
C ARG A 141 -1.09 -24.99 6.73
N LEU A 142 -1.95 -24.07 6.27
CA LEU A 142 -3.34 -23.94 6.75
C LEU A 142 -4.25 -25.11 6.37
N ARG A 143 -3.83 -25.92 5.39
CA ARG A 143 -4.46 -27.19 4.98
C ARG A 143 -3.87 -28.43 5.64
N ALA A 144 -2.73 -28.32 6.34
CA ALA A 144 -2.06 -29.49 6.93
C ALA A 144 -2.99 -30.23 7.92
N ASP A 145 -3.08 -31.55 7.78
CA ASP A 145 -3.88 -32.40 8.67
C ASP A 145 -3.30 -32.46 10.09
N GLY A 146 -1.99 -32.23 10.22
CA GLY A 146 -1.29 -32.09 11.50
C GLY A 146 -1.70 -30.82 12.25
N THR A 147 -2.15 -30.97 13.49
CA THR A 147 -2.62 -29.85 14.32
C THR A 147 -1.55 -28.79 14.58
N LEU A 148 -0.27 -29.19 14.68
CA LEU A 148 0.83 -28.27 14.98
C LEU A 148 1.20 -27.37 13.78
N ASP A 149 1.43 -27.95 12.59
CA ASP A 149 1.73 -27.18 11.38
C ASP A 149 0.59 -26.24 11.00
N ARG A 150 -0.65 -26.68 11.21
CA ARG A 150 -1.85 -25.87 11.00
C ARG A 150 -1.96 -24.71 12.00
N GLN A 151 -1.57 -24.93 13.27
CA GLN A 151 -1.48 -23.86 14.28
C GLN A 151 -0.37 -22.86 13.94
N ILE A 152 0.79 -23.32 13.47
CA ILE A 152 1.90 -22.46 13.03
C ILE A 152 1.48 -21.61 11.84
N GLY A 153 0.95 -22.23 10.78
CA GLY A 153 0.45 -21.52 9.60
C GLY A 153 -0.65 -20.50 9.95
N TRP A 154 -1.49 -20.79 10.95
CA TRP A 154 -2.52 -19.85 11.41
C TRP A 154 -1.97 -18.69 12.24
N ASN A 155 -0.95 -18.93 13.05
CA ASN A 155 -0.22 -17.89 13.77
C ASN A 155 0.48 -16.94 12.79
N ASP A 156 1.16 -17.49 11.78
CA ASP A 156 1.83 -16.72 10.73
C ASP A 156 0.82 -15.90 9.90
N PHE A 157 -0.30 -16.50 9.50
CA PHE A 157 -1.41 -15.81 8.81
C PHE A 157 -1.99 -14.68 9.67
N SER A 158 -2.22 -14.92 10.97
CA SER A 158 -2.76 -13.93 11.92
C SER A 158 -1.82 -12.75 12.10
N LYS A 159 -0.52 -13.01 12.26
CA LYS A 159 0.51 -11.97 12.38
C LYS A 159 0.64 -11.15 11.10
N MET A 160 0.64 -11.83 9.95
CA MET A 160 0.78 -11.19 8.64
C MET A 160 -0.42 -10.29 8.35
N TYR A 161 -1.63 -10.87 8.28
CA TYR A 161 -2.79 -10.16 7.76
C TYR A 161 -3.65 -9.48 8.82
N GLY A 162 -3.56 -9.87 10.09
CA GLY A 162 -4.36 -9.27 11.16
C GLY A 162 -4.11 -7.77 11.33
N SER A 163 -2.86 -7.33 11.15
CA SER A 163 -2.51 -5.90 11.20
C SER A 163 -3.14 -5.10 10.05
N VAL A 164 -3.17 -5.65 8.84
CA VAL A 164 -3.80 -5.06 7.64
C VAL A 164 -5.33 -4.98 7.80
N ILE A 165 -5.96 -6.07 8.25
CA ILE A 165 -7.41 -6.15 8.46
C ILE A 165 -7.85 -5.12 9.51
N ALA A 166 -7.15 -5.07 10.65
CA ALA A 166 -7.47 -4.15 11.75
C ALA A 166 -7.15 -2.69 11.41
N GLY A 167 -6.07 -2.44 10.68
CA GLY A 167 -5.71 -1.12 10.14
C GLY A 167 -6.78 -0.60 9.17
N PHE A 168 -7.16 -1.42 8.19
CA PHE A 168 -8.21 -1.09 7.23
C PHE A 168 -9.55 -0.81 7.89
N ALA A 169 -10.02 -1.68 8.80
CA ALA A 169 -11.28 -1.47 9.50
C ALA A 169 -11.29 -0.14 10.28
N ARG A 170 -10.20 0.19 10.99
CA ARG A 170 -10.05 1.44 11.73
C ARG A 170 -10.07 2.66 10.80
N ASN A 171 -9.28 2.62 9.73
CA ASN A 171 -9.14 3.75 8.80
C ASN A 171 -10.34 3.90 7.84
N ALA A 172 -11.16 2.85 7.70
CA ALA A 172 -12.50 2.91 7.12
C ALA A 172 -13.59 3.42 8.09
N GLY A 173 -13.23 3.78 9.33
CA GLY A 173 -14.11 4.44 10.30
C GLY A 173 -14.80 3.53 11.32
N ALA A 174 -14.38 2.27 11.48
CA ALA A 174 -14.89 1.40 12.53
C ALA A 174 -14.37 1.82 13.93
N LYS A 175 -15.23 1.74 14.96
CA LYS A 175 -14.82 2.01 16.35
C LYS A 175 -13.90 0.90 16.87
N PRO A 176 -13.06 1.14 17.90
CA PRO A 176 -12.10 0.14 18.40
C PRO A 176 -12.70 -1.24 18.68
N GLN A 177 -13.85 -1.29 19.37
CA GLN A 177 -14.58 -2.54 19.66
C GLN A 177 -15.09 -3.27 18.41
N GLU A 178 -15.36 -2.54 17.33
CA GLU A 178 -15.80 -3.12 16.05
C GLU A 178 -14.62 -3.65 15.24
N VAL A 179 -13.42 -3.08 15.42
CA VAL A 179 -12.21 -3.53 14.72
C VAL A 179 -11.83 -4.94 15.15
N ASP A 180 -11.87 -5.23 16.46
CA ASP A 180 -11.57 -6.56 16.99
C ASP A 180 -12.62 -7.59 16.55
N ASP A 181 -13.90 -7.21 16.57
CA ASP A 181 -15.03 -7.99 16.06
C ASP A 181 -14.91 -8.31 14.56
N ILE A 182 -14.55 -7.33 13.72
CA ILE A 182 -14.35 -7.49 12.28
C ILE A 182 -13.13 -8.38 12.01
N LEU A 183 -12.03 -8.17 12.74
CA LEU A 183 -10.85 -9.01 12.66
C LEU A 183 -11.23 -10.46 13.00
N GLN A 184 -11.96 -10.69 14.08
CA GLN A 184 -12.42 -12.03 14.47
C GLN A 184 -13.35 -12.64 13.41
N ASP A 185 -14.32 -11.89 12.86
CA ASP A 185 -15.24 -12.38 11.83
C ASP A 185 -14.50 -12.81 10.54
N VAL A 186 -13.57 -11.98 10.04
CA VAL A 186 -12.76 -12.26 8.83
C VAL A 186 -11.86 -13.47 9.07
N MET A 187 -11.20 -13.51 10.23
CA MET A 187 -10.26 -14.57 10.59
C MET A 187 -10.97 -15.91 10.81
N LEU A 188 -12.10 -15.94 11.53
CA LEU A 188 -12.91 -17.15 11.67
C LEU A 188 -13.54 -17.59 10.34
N GLY A 189 -13.96 -16.64 9.50
CA GLY A 189 -14.44 -16.91 8.14
C GLY A 189 -13.39 -17.63 7.31
N PHE A 190 -12.15 -17.12 7.30
CA PHE A 190 -11.03 -17.76 6.63
C PHE A 190 -10.70 -19.13 7.24
N PHE A 191 -10.59 -19.25 8.56
CA PHE A 191 -10.27 -20.52 9.24
C PHE A 191 -11.28 -21.64 8.95
N LYS A 192 -12.57 -21.30 8.83
CA LYS A 192 -13.63 -22.25 8.44
C LYS A 192 -13.46 -22.72 7.00
N GLN A 193 -13.08 -21.83 6.08
CA GLN A 193 -12.88 -22.17 4.67
C GLN A 193 -11.48 -22.74 4.37
N SER A 194 -10.49 -22.55 5.24
CA SER A 194 -9.07 -22.90 4.97
C SER A 194 -8.83 -24.36 4.61
N ARG A 195 -9.73 -25.27 5.01
CA ARG A 195 -9.69 -26.70 4.68
C ARG A 195 -10.01 -27.02 3.22
N ILE A 196 -10.83 -26.17 2.59
CA ILE A 196 -11.32 -26.30 1.22
C ILE A 196 -10.86 -25.15 0.31
N PHE A 197 -10.08 -24.21 0.86
CA PHE A 197 -9.56 -23.06 0.13
C PHE A 197 -8.38 -23.50 -0.74
N GLU A 198 -8.59 -23.49 -2.05
CA GLU A 198 -7.53 -23.62 -3.05
C GLU A 198 -7.33 -22.25 -3.71
N TYR A 199 -6.10 -21.74 -3.64
CA TYR A 199 -5.75 -20.49 -4.30
C TYR A 199 -5.57 -20.76 -5.79
N ASP A 200 -6.40 -20.11 -6.59
CA ASP A 200 -6.37 -20.17 -8.04
C ASP A 200 -5.99 -18.79 -8.59
N PRO A 201 -4.75 -18.60 -9.07
CA PRO A 201 -4.30 -17.32 -9.62
C PRO A 201 -5.12 -16.84 -10.83
N ALA A 202 -5.72 -17.74 -11.61
CA ALA A 202 -6.58 -17.38 -12.75
C ALA A 202 -7.93 -16.82 -12.29
N LYS A 203 -8.29 -17.00 -11.02
CA LYS A 203 -9.46 -16.42 -10.35
C LYS A 203 -9.14 -15.14 -9.58
N GLY A 204 -7.94 -14.57 -9.73
CA GLY A 204 -7.57 -13.29 -9.14
C GLY A 204 -6.78 -13.37 -7.83
N ARG A 205 -6.21 -12.22 -7.45
CA ARG A 205 -5.15 -12.09 -6.43
C ARG A 205 -5.61 -12.36 -5.01
N PHE A 206 -4.77 -12.99 -4.19
CA PHE A 206 -5.09 -13.26 -2.77
C PHE A 206 -5.42 -11.97 -2.01
N ARG A 207 -4.68 -10.90 -2.29
CA ARG A 207 -4.94 -9.53 -1.79
C ARG A 207 -6.37 -9.05 -2.08
N GLY A 208 -6.84 -9.21 -3.31
CA GLY A 208 -8.18 -8.79 -3.73
C GLY A 208 -9.28 -9.64 -3.07
N TYR A 209 -9.03 -10.94 -2.88
CA TYR A 209 -9.90 -11.80 -2.10
C TYR A 209 -9.99 -11.34 -0.64
N LEU A 210 -8.85 -11.09 0.03
CA LEU A 210 -8.83 -10.64 1.43
C LEU A 210 -9.52 -9.29 1.60
N LYS A 211 -9.24 -8.32 0.70
CA LYS A 211 -9.94 -7.03 0.61
C LYS A 211 -11.45 -7.23 0.63
N ARG A 212 -11.97 -8.10 -0.26
CA ARG A 212 -13.40 -8.30 -0.41
C ARG A 212 -14.04 -8.91 0.84
N ILE A 213 -13.44 -9.91 1.46
CA ILE A 213 -14.02 -10.52 2.68
C ILE A 213 -13.96 -9.56 3.87
N THR A 214 -12.93 -8.72 3.98
CA THR A 214 -12.88 -7.66 4.99
C THR A 214 -13.90 -6.55 4.72
N HIS A 215 -14.05 -6.11 3.46
CA HIS A 215 -15.06 -5.13 3.07
C HIS A 215 -16.49 -5.61 3.34
N ASN A 216 -16.78 -6.88 3.03
CA ASN A 216 -18.08 -7.49 3.32
C ASN A 216 -18.38 -7.53 4.83
N ALA A 217 -17.40 -7.91 5.66
CA ALA A 217 -17.55 -7.91 7.11
C ALA A 217 -17.83 -6.49 7.67
N LEU A 218 -17.12 -5.48 7.16
CA LEU A 218 -17.37 -4.07 7.50
C LEU A 218 -18.80 -3.64 7.07
N ARG A 219 -19.22 -3.98 5.85
CA ARG A 219 -20.55 -3.66 5.31
C ARG A 219 -21.67 -4.28 6.14
N ASP A 220 -21.54 -5.55 6.52
CA ASP A 220 -22.54 -6.23 7.37
C ASP A 220 -22.65 -5.60 8.76
N ARG A 221 -21.54 -5.11 9.34
CA ARG A 221 -21.54 -4.40 10.63
C ARG A 221 -22.24 -3.04 10.52
N TYR A 222 -22.01 -2.27 9.45
CA TYR A 222 -22.77 -1.04 9.18
C TYR A 222 -24.26 -1.31 8.92
N ARG A 223 -24.59 -2.36 8.17
CA ARG A 223 -25.98 -2.77 7.86
C ARG A 223 -26.78 -3.09 9.11
N ARG A 224 -26.20 -3.83 10.07
CA ARG A 224 -26.84 -4.14 11.36
C ARG A 224 -27.12 -2.89 12.24
N LYS A 225 -26.52 -1.73 11.94
CA LYS A 225 -26.65 -0.49 12.71
C LYS A 225 -27.55 0.57 12.08
N ARG A 226 -27.98 0.42 10.84
CA ARG A 226 -28.90 1.35 10.16
C ARG A 226 -30.24 0.66 9.90
N PRO A 227 -31.36 1.14 10.48
CA PRO A 227 -32.67 0.85 9.94
C PRO A 227 -32.72 1.27 8.46
N SER A 228 -33.46 0.53 7.65
CA SER A 228 -33.55 0.72 6.20
C SER A 228 -34.09 2.11 5.83
N VAL A 229 -33.18 3.01 5.45
CA VAL A 229 -33.51 4.19 4.64
C VAL A 229 -33.50 3.73 3.18
N GLY A 230 -34.54 4.05 2.41
CA GLY A 230 -34.93 3.38 1.14
C GLY A 230 -34.02 3.53 -0.08
N LEU A 231 -32.72 3.30 0.09
CA LEU A 231 -31.77 2.96 -0.97
C LEU A 231 -31.75 1.43 -1.17
N PRO A 232 -31.33 0.91 -2.34
CA PRO A 232 -31.05 -0.51 -2.53
C PRO A 232 -30.05 -1.05 -1.49
N GLU A 233 -30.22 -2.29 -1.02
CA GLU A 233 -29.39 -2.89 0.04
C GLU A 233 -27.90 -3.03 -0.32
N ASP A 234 -27.56 -2.88 -1.60
CA ASP A 234 -26.24 -3.02 -2.19
C ASP A 234 -25.61 -1.71 -2.69
N PHE A 235 -26.32 -0.57 -2.58
CA PHE A 235 -25.82 0.72 -3.06
C PHE A 235 -24.75 1.33 -2.12
N ASP A 236 -23.53 1.52 -2.62
CA ASP A 236 -22.51 2.39 -2.02
C ASP A 236 -22.06 3.46 -3.04
N PRO A 237 -21.96 4.75 -2.66
CA PRO A 237 -21.54 5.80 -3.59
C PRO A 237 -20.13 5.56 -4.17
N PRO A 238 -19.90 5.79 -5.48
CA PRO A 238 -18.61 5.55 -6.13
C PRO A 238 -17.41 6.25 -5.46
N GLU A 239 -17.62 7.45 -4.92
CA GLU A 239 -16.61 8.21 -4.20
C GLU A 239 -16.15 7.47 -2.95
N ARG A 240 -17.10 6.88 -2.20
CA ARG A 240 -16.78 6.11 -0.99
C ARG A 240 -16.02 4.83 -1.31
N GLN A 241 -16.45 4.10 -2.33
CA GLN A 241 -15.75 2.91 -2.79
C GLN A 241 -14.31 3.25 -3.22
N SER A 242 -14.09 4.40 -3.89
CA SER A 242 -12.74 4.88 -4.24
C SER A 242 -11.89 5.21 -3.01
N GLU A 243 -12.46 5.83 -1.97
CA GLU A 243 -11.75 6.10 -0.71
C GLU A 243 -11.41 4.82 0.05
N LEU A 244 -12.34 3.87 0.16
CA LEU A 244 -12.09 2.56 0.77
C LEU A 244 -11.01 1.78 -0.01
N ASN A 245 -11.03 1.83 -1.33
CA ASN A 245 -9.97 1.27 -2.17
C ASN A 245 -8.60 1.88 -1.84
N ALA A 246 -8.53 3.21 -1.67
CA ALA A 246 -7.29 3.92 -1.31
C ALA A 246 -6.79 3.59 0.09
N VAL A 247 -7.70 3.46 1.08
CA VAL A 247 -7.36 3.01 2.44
C VAL A 247 -6.80 1.59 2.40
N TRP A 248 -7.41 0.67 1.63
CA TRP A 248 -6.86 -0.68 1.47
C TRP A 248 -5.49 -0.69 0.77
N ASP A 249 -5.32 0.11 -0.29
CA ASP A 249 -4.03 0.26 -0.99
C ASP A 249 -2.92 0.78 -0.05
N ARG A 250 -3.26 1.72 0.85
CA ARG A 250 -2.38 2.21 1.91
C ARG A 250 -1.98 1.09 2.89
N GLU A 251 -2.94 0.45 3.54
CA GLU A 251 -2.67 -0.58 4.56
C GLU A 251 -1.84 -1.73 4.02
N TRP A 252 -2.13 -2.16 2.79
CA TRP A 252 -1.34 -3.19 2.12
C TRP A 252 0.09 -2.73 1.86
N THR A 253 0.27 -1.49 1.41
CA THR A 253 1.61 -0.98 1.07
C THR A 253 2.44 -0.69 2.32
N GLU A 254 1.85 -0.16 3.39
CA GLU A 254 2.52 -0.02 4.68
C GLU A 254 2.93 -1.38 5.29
N HIS A 255 2.11 -2.41 5.12
CA HIS A 255 2.44 -3.79 5.50
C HIS A 255 3.62 -4.35 4.70
N LEU A 256 3.61 -4.19 3.37
CA LEU A 256 4.73 -4.58 2.51
C LEU A 256 6.01 -3.82 2.85
N LEU A 257 5.92 -2.51 3.09
CA LEU A 257 7.06 -1.67 3.51
C LEU A 257 7.65 -2.14 4.85
N ARG A 258 6.80 -2.45 5.83
CA ARG A 258 7.23 -2.96 7.14
C ARG A 258 7.98 -4.29 7.00
N ARG A 259 7.42 -5.25 6.27
CA ARG A 259 8.03 -6.57 6.03
C ARG A 259 9.31 -6.48 5.20
N ALA A 260 9.35 -5.59 4.21
CA ALA A 260 10.54 -5.33 3.41
C ALA A 260 11.66 -4.75 4.29
N LEU A 261 11.36 -3.78 5.15
CA LEU A 261 12.32 -3.23 6.11
C LEU A 261 12.80 -4.30 7.12
N GLU A 262 11.90 -5.11 7.68
CA GLU A 262 12.25 -6.23 8.57
C GLU A 262 13.23 -7.21 7.91
N LYS A 263 13.03 -7.53 6.62
CA LYS A 263 13.90 -8.43 5.86
C LYS A 263 15.22 -7.78 5.42
N VAL A 264 15.23 -6.49 5.10
CA VAL A 264 16.47 -5.73 4.80
C VAL A 264 17.32 -5.58 6.07
N ARG A 265 16.70 -5.37 7.23
CA ARG A 265 17.37 -5.26 8.53
C ARG A 265 18.22 -6.47 8.90
N THR A 266 17.88 -7.68 8.47
CA THR A 266 18.70 -8.88 8.78
C THR A 266 19.99 -8.97 7.95
N ASN A 267 20.05 -8.29 6.80
CA ASN A 267 21.07 -8.49 5.77
C ASN A 267 21.98 -7.27 5.57
N ILE A 268 21.83 -6.23 6.40
CA ILE A 268 22.53 -4.95 6.25
C ILE A 268 23.37 -4.61 7.47
N GLN A 269 24.47 -3.87 7.27
CA GLN A 269 25.35 -3.46 8.36
C GLN A 269 24.63 -2.47 9.30
N PRO A 270 24.74 -2.60 10.64
CA PRO A 270 24.03 -1.75 11.60
C PRO A 270 24.21 -0.24 11.37
N LYS A 271 25.43 0.24 11.11
CA LYS A 271 25.67 1.67 10.79
C LYS A 271 24.95 2.15 9.52
N THR A 272 24.78 1.29 8.52
CA THR A 272 24.04 1.63 7.28
C THR A 272 22.54 1.74 7.55
N LEU A 273 22.00 0.84 8.38
CA LEU A 273 20.61 0.91 8.83
C LEU A 273 20.37 2.16 9.69
N GLU A 274 21.24 2.43 10.67
CA GLU A 274 21.13 3.59 11.55
C GLU A 274 21.22 4.90 10.76
N ALA A 275 22.12 4.99 9.78
CA ALA A 275 22.18 6.11 8.85
C ALA A 275 20.85 6.31 8.10
N PHE A 276 20.26 5.24 7.57
CA PHE A 276 18.95 5.30 6.90
C PHE A 276 17.81 5.69 7.84
N GLU A 277 17.77 5.17 9.06
CA GLU A 277 16.72 5.49 10.03
C GLU A 277 16.80 6.95 10.50
N ARG A 278 18.00 7.45 10.82
CA ARG A 278 18.21 8.84 11.26
C ARG A 278 17.97 9.84 10.12
N TYR A 279 18.62 9.67 8.98
CA TYR A 279 18.54 10.62 7.87
C TYR A 279 17.29 10.41 7.00
N GLY A 280 17.02 9.17 6.60
CA GLY A 280 15.92 8.85 5.68
C GLY A 280 14.55 8.87 6.35
N VAL A 281 14.39 8.20 7.50
CA VAL A 281 13.07 8.05 8.16
C VAL A 281 12.74 9.21 9.08
N ARG A 282 13.69 9.71 9.89
CA ARG A 282 13.46 10.82 10.84
C ARG A 282 13.79 12.21 10.27
N GLY A 283 14.43 12.30 9.10
CA GLY A 283 14.81 13.57 8.49
C GLY A 283 15.90 14.34 9.24
N GLU A 284 16.72 13.67 10.06
CA GLU A 284 17.81 14.33 10.80
C GLU A 284 18.86 14.93 9.83
N PRO A 285 19.43 16.12 10.11
CA PRO A 285 20.37 16.77 9.20
C PRO A 285 21.58 15.89 8.88
N VAL A 286 21.85 15.69 7.58
CA VAL A 286 22.89 14.79 7.07
C VAL A 286 24.27 15.03 7.68
N ALA A 287 24.65 16.28 7.93
CA ALA A 287 25.91 16.65 8.57
C ALA A 287 26.00 16.16 10.03
N SER A 288 24.89 16.23 10.79
CA SER A 288 24.82 15.72 12.16
C SER A 288 24.92 14.19 12.19
N VAL A 289 24.20 13.52 11.31
CA VAL A 289 24.23 12.04 11.21
C VAL A 289 25.61 11.56 10.74
N ALA A 290 26.24 12.27 9.79
CA ALA A 290 27.59 12.01 9.31
C ALA A 290 28.64 12.13 10.45
N GLN A 291 28.55 13.19 11.25
CA GLN A 291 29.42 13.41 12.41
C GLN A 291 29.27 12.29 13.45
N ASP A 292 28.04 12.00 13.88
CA ASP A 292 27.76 11.03 14.94
C ASP A 292 28.16 9.59 14.54
N LEU A 293 27.86 9.19 13.30
CA LEU A 293 28.16 7.84 12.81
C LEU A 293 29.60 7.69 12.30
N GLN A 294 30.38 8.78 12.27
CA GLN A 294 31.72 8.84 11.68
C GLN A 294 31.74 8.37 10.22
N MET A 295 30.83 8.94 9.43
CA MET A 295 30.65 8.67 8.00
C MET A 295 30.74 9.97 7.21
N SER A 296 31.07 9.91 5.91
CA SER A 296 30.88 11.07 5.03
C SER A 296 29.39 11.25 4.71
N GLU A 297 28.94 12.48 4.46
CA GLU A 297 27.55 12.71 4.04
C GLU A 297 27.19 11.94 2.76
N ALA A 298 28.15 11.75 1.85
CA ALA A 298 27.97 10.93 0.66
C ALA A 298 27.66 9.47 1.03
N SER A 299 28.37 8.90 2.01
CA SER A 299 28.07 7.56 2.53
C SER A 299 26.69 7.48 3.22
N ILE A 300 26.23 8.54 3.88
CA ILE A 300 24.87 8.62 4.45
C ILE A 300 23.80 8.63 3.34
N ARG A 301 24.00 9.43 2.27
CA ARG A 301 23.13 9.44 1.09
C ARG A 301 23.11 8.09 0.36
N HIS A 302 24.26 7.46 0.19
CA HIS A 302 24.35 6.12 -0.40
C HIS A 302 23.73 5.02 0.49
N ALA A 303 23.82 5.14 1.81
CA ALA A 303 23.12 4.24 2.74
C ALA A 303 21.60 4.32 2.54
N LYS A 304 21.06 5.55 2.47
CA LYS A 304 19.63 5.80 2.22
C LYS A 304 19.17 5.16 0.91
N MET A 305 19.85 5.43 -0.20
CA MET A 305 19.50 4.86 -1.51
C MET A 305 19.60 3.33 -1.52
N ARG A 306 20.65 2.75 -0.96
CA ARG A 306 20.84 1.29 -0.89
C ARG A 306 19.69 0.60 -0.14
N VAL A 307 19.25 1.15 0.99
CA VAL A 307 18.12 0.59 1.75
C VAL A 307 16.82 0.71 0.95
N LEU A 308 16.55 1.87 0.35
CA LEU A 308 15.37 2.08 -0.48
C LEU A 308 15.28 1.11 -1.66
N ASP A 309 16.38 0.88 -2.37
CA ASP A 309 16.39 -0.02 -3.52
C ASP A 309 16.25 -1.49 -3.10
N GLN A 310 16.91 -1.92 -2.01
CA GLN A 310 16.68 -3.26 -1.43
C GLN A 310 15.24 -3.44 -0.93
N MET A 311 14.62 -2.42 -0.33
CA MET A 311 13.20 -2.45 0.06
C MET A 311 12.28 -2.56 -1.17
N ARG A 312 12.55 -1.82 -2.24
CA ARG A 312 11.80 -1.92 -3.51
C ARG A 312 11.89 -3.31 -4.11
N GLU A 313 13.08 -3.90 -4.15
CA GLU A 313 13.26 -5.27 -4.60
C GLU A 313 12.49 -6.28 -3.74
N GLU A 314 12.54 -6.16 -2.41
CA GLU A 314 11.76 -7.04 -1.53
C GLU A 314 10.24 -6.87 -1.69
N ILE A 315 9.77 -5.63 -1.90
CA ILE A 315 8.35 -5.37 -2.22
C ILE A 315 7.96 -5.98 -3.57
N ALA A 316 8.82 -5.88 -4.59
CA ALA A 316 8.58 -6.52 -5.89
C ALA A 316 8.51 -8.05 -5.76
N ARG A 317 9.41 -8.65 -4.98
CA ARG A 317 9.37 -10.09 -4.63
C ARG A 317 8.08 -10.45 -3.89
N MET A 318 7.71 -9.72 -2.85
CA MET A 318 6.47 -9.99 -2.09
C MET A 318 5.21 -9.83 -2.95
N ARG A 319 5.14 -8.82 -3.82
CA ARG A 319 4.02 -8.64 -4.76
C ARG A 319 3.93 -9.79 -5.76
N ALA A 320 5.04 -10.36 -6.22
CA ALA A 320 5.04 -11.54 -7.07
C ALA A 320 4.63 -12.83 -6.31
N ASP A 321 5.09 -12.98 -5.06
CA ASP A 321 4.78 -14.13 -4.20
C ASP A 321 3.31 -14.15 -3.71
N GLU A 322 2.68 -12.97 -3.58
CA GLU A 322 1.29 -12.79 -3.13
C GLU A 322 0.25 -12.91 -4.26
N GLY A 323 0.71 -12.90 -5.52
CA GLY A 323 -0.11 -12.96 -6.75
C GLY A 323 -0.60 -11.60 -7.22
#